data_AF-A0A524EBM8-F1
#
_entry.id   AF-A0A524EBM8-F1
#
_cell.length_a   1.000
_cell.length_b   1.000
_cell.length_c   1.000
_cell.angle_alpha   90.00
_cell.angle_beta   90.00
_cell.angle_gamma   90.00
#
_symmetry.space_group_name_H-M   'P 1'
#
loop_
_entity.id
_entity.type
_entity.pdbx_description
1 polymer ?
#
loop_
_entity_poly.entity_id
_entity_poly.type
_entity_poly.pdbx_seq_one_letter_code
_entity_poly.pdbx_strand_id
1 'polypeptide(L)'
;MNSTREEDSGGLEGVGKWVAIASELPCSVISLLFVGQIVGASLWGAEGETWGVLIGAFAGFFLGVWGVYVTVQYYEKQEHSSLKRRPYTPSREEILEEPDFLQEEESAEE
;
A
#
# COMPACT_ATOMS: atom_id res chain seq x y z
N MET A 1 20.70 -34.62 -3.33
CA MET A 1 19.32 -34.13 -3.09
C MET A 1 19.42 -33.06 -2.03
N ASN A 2 19.59 -31.80 -2.45
CA ASN A 2 19.77 -30.67 -1.54
C ASN A 2 18.50 -29.82 -1.57
N SER A 3 17.96 -29.56 -0.39
CA SER A 3 16.75 -28.78 -0.14
C SER A 3 17.11 -27.30 -0.13
N THR A 4 16.74 -26.56 -1.18
CA THR A 4 16.67 -25.09 -1.13
C THR A 4 15.22 -24.71 -0.94
N ARG A 5 14.83 -24.52 0.32
CA ARG A 5 13.64 -23.73 0.66
C ARG A 5 13.96 -22.31 0.22
N GLU A 6 13.31 -21.84 -0.83
CA GLU A 6 13.19 -20.41 -1.08
C GLU A 6 12.56 -19.79 0.17
N GLU A 7 13.34 -18.96 0.86
CA GLU A 7 12.87 -18.18 1.99
C GLU A 7 11.87 -17.15 1.45
N ASP A 8 10.61 -17.46 1.71
CA ASP A 8 9.42 -16.64 1.56
C ASP A 8 9.62 -15.27 2.24
N SER A 9 10.29 -14.37 1.53
CA SER A 9 10.60 -13.00 1.96
C SER A 9 9.39 -12.05 1.78
N GLY A 10 8.21 -12.60 1.42
CA GLY A 10 6.99 -11.84 1.08
C GLY A 10 6.04 -11.55 2.25
N GLY A 11 6.37 -11.96 3.48
CA GLY A 11 5.41 -11.95 4.59
C GLY A 11 5.09 -10.60 5.23
N LEU A 12 5.99 -9.61 5.16
CA LEU A 12 5.86 -8.34 5.90
C LEU A 12 5.66 -7.09 5.02
N GLU A 13 6.07 -7.14 3.75
CA GLU A 13 6.03 -5.98 2.84
C GLU A 13 4.59 -5.53 2.50
N GLY A 14 3.60 -6.41 2.64
CA GLY A 14 2.18 -6.10 2.44
C GLY A 14 1.41 -5.71 3.70
N VAL A 15 1.90 -6.02 4.91
CA VAL A 15 1.12 -5.90 6.16
C VAL A 15 0.86 -4.43 6.49
N GLY A 16 1.84 -3.55 6.27
CA GLY A 16 1.69 -2.10 6.52
C GLY A 16 0.54 -1.46 5.73
N LYS A 17 0.36 -1.87 4.46
CA LYS A 17 -0.73 -1.39 3.59
C LYS A 17 -2.10 -1.77 4.17
N TRP A 18 -2.27 -3.02 4.58
CA TRP A 18 -3.53 -3.51 5.12
C TRP A 18 -3.83 -2.94 6.51
N VAL A 19 -2.81 -2.68 7.34
CA VAL A 19 -2.98 -2.01 8.63
C VAL A 19 -3.41 -0.55 8.44
N ALA A 20 -2.81 0.17 7.50
CA ALA A 20 -3.23 1.53 7.17
C ALA A 20 -4.70 1.55 6.73
N ILE A 21 -5.08 0.67 5.80
CA ILE A 21 -6.45 0.51 5.31
C ILE A 21 -7.43 0.16 6.44
N ALA A 22 -7.06 -0.77 7.31
CA ALA A 22 -7.90 -1.22 8.42
C ALA A 22 -8.13 -0.13 9.47
N SER A 23 -7.21 0.84 9.60
CA SER A 23 -7.34 1.96 10.55
C SER A 23 -8.08 3.17 9.98
N GLU A 24 -8.06 3.40 8.67
CA GLU A 24 -8.74 4.54 8.04
C GLU A 24 -10.27 4.46 8.12
N LEU A 25 -10.84 3.27 7.87
CA LEU A 25 -12.30 3.09 7.88
C LEU A 25 -12.92 3.36 9.26
N PRO A 26 -12.47 2.74 10.38
CA PRO A 26 -13.03 3.06 11.69
C PRO A 26 -12.78 4.52 12.09
N CYS A 27 -11.62 5.10 11.74
CA CYS A 27 -11.31 6.50 12.04
C CYS A 27 -12.26 7.47 11.36
N SER A 28 -12.51 7.30 10.05
CA SER A 28 -13.41 8.15 9.28
C SER A 28 -14.86 8.05 9.74
N VAL A 29 -15.32 6.84 10.06
CA VAL A 29 -16.67 6.61 10.60
C VAL A 29 -16.85 7.31 11.95
N ILE A 30 -15.95 7.10 12.90
CA ILE A 30 -16.05 7.71 14.25
C ILE A 30 -15.98 9.24 14.15
N SER A 31 -15.07 9.76 13.32
CA SER A 31 -14.90 11.21 13.15
C SER A 31 -16.17 11.86 12.60
N LEU A 32 -16.74 11.29 11.52
CA LEU A 32 -17.93 11.85 10.89
C LEU A 32 -19.22 11.57 11.68
N LEU A 33 -19.24 10.53 12.50
CA LEU A 33 -20.29 10.31 13.49
C LEU A 33 -20.34 11.47 14.49
N PHE A 34 -19.21 11.84 15.10
CA PHE A 34 -19.15 12.97 16.05
C PHE A 34 -19.44 14.31 15.38
N VAL A 35 -18.91 14.54 14.18
CA VAL A 35 -19.21 15.76 13.42
C VAL A 35 -20.71 15.83 13.12
N GLY A 36 -21.31 14.72 12.67
CA GLY A 36 -22.74 14.62 12.41
C GLY A 36 -23.57 14.89 13.65
N GLN A 37 -23.18 14.35 14.80
CA GLN A 37 -23.82 14.60 16.10
C GLN A 37 -23.84 16.09 16.44
N ILE A 38 -22.67 16.75 16.37
CA ILE A 38 -22.51 18.17 16.72
C ILE A 38 -23.31 19.06 15.75
N VAL A 39 -23.22 18.80 14.45
CA VAL A 39 -23.94 19.56 13.42
C VAL A 39 -25.45 19.36 13.56
N GLY A 40 -25.89 18.11 13.76
CA GLY A 40 -27.30 17.77 13.94
C GLY A 40 -27.90 18.43 15.17
N ALA A 41 -27.21 18.35 16.31
CA ALA A 41 -27.62 19.03 17.54
C ALA A 41 -27.71 20.56 17.36
N SER A 42 -26.80 21.13 16.57
CA SER A 42 -26.77 22.58 16.31
C SER A 42 -27.92 23.07 15.43
N LEU A 43 -28.45 22.22 14.53
CA LEU A 43 -29.48 22.61 13.57
C LEU A 43 -30.91 22.31 14.06
N TRP A 44 -31.11 21.16 14.72
CA TRP A 44 -32.45 20.66 15.09
C TRP A 44 -32.58 20.29 16.58
N GLY A 45 -31.59 20.62 17.42
CA GLY A 45 -31.61 20.29 18.84
C GLY A 45 -31.49 18.77 19.09
N ALA A 46 -32.12 18.27 20.16
CA ALA A 46 -31.96 16.89 20.62
C ALA A 46 -32.39 15.83 19.57
N GLU A 47 -33.43 16.10 18.77
CA GLU A 47 -33.84 15.19 17.70
C GLU A 47 -32.85 15.21 16.52
N GLY A 48 -32.29 16.39 16.24
CA GLY A 48 -31.27 16.57 15.21
C GLY A 48 -29.97 15.82 15.52
N GLU A 49 -29.63 15.64 16.79
CA GLU A 49 -28.47 14.86 17.23
C GLU A 49 -28.52 13.42 16.70
N THR A 50 -29.66 12.75 16.85
CA THR A 50 -29.82 11.34 16.46
C THR A 50 -29.75 11.17 14.93
N TRP A 51 -30.41 12.06 14.19
CA TRP A 51 -30.35 12.08 12.74
C TRP A 51 -28.96 12.45 12.22
N GLY A 52 -28.29 13.38 12.90
CA GLY A 52 -26.92 13.79 12.61
C GLY A 52 -25.93 12.64 12.78
N VAL A 53 -26.04 11.85 13.85
CA VAL A 53 -25.24 10.64 14.07
C VAL A 53 -25.45 9.63 12.95
N LEU A 54 -26.70 9.36 12.55
CA LEU A 54 -27.01 8.42 11.47
C LEU A 54 -26.40 8.87 10.14
N ILE A 55 -26.64 10.13 9.75
CA ILE A 55 -26.13 10.70 8.50
C ILE A 55 -24.59 10.73 8.53
N GLY A 56 -24.00 11.15 9.65
CA GLY A 56 -22.56 11.20 9.85
C GLY A 56 -21.90 9.83 9.75
N ALA A 57 -22.49 8.80 10.37
CA ALA A 57 -22.00 7.43 10.27
C ALA A 57 -22.07 6.88 8.84
N PHE A 58 -23.18 7.11 8.11
CA PHE A 58 -23.28 6.72 6.70
C PHE A 58 -22.27 7.46 5.83
N ALA A 59 -22.17 8.78 5.96
CA ALA A 59 -21.21 9.59 5.22
C ALA A 59 -19.77 9.13 5.51
N GLY A 60 -19.44 8.88 6.79
CA GLY A 60 -18.14 8.36 7.21
C GLY A 60 -17.84 6.99 6.65
N PHE A 61 -18.82 6.10 6.58
CA PHE A 61 -18.65 4.79 5.96
C PHE A 61 -18.37 4.89 4.47
N PHE A 62 -19.18 5.63 3.70
CA PHE A 62 -18.99 5.76 2.26
C PHE A 62 -17.69 6.50 1.90
N LEU A 63 -17.38 7.59 2.60
CA LEU A 63 -16.13 8.32 2.39
C LEU A 63 -14.91 7.51 2.84
N GLY A 64 -15.03 6.75 3.92
CA GLY A 64 -13.97 5.84 4.39
C GLY A 64 -13.69 4.72 3.39
N VAL A 65 -14.72 4.04 2.89
CA VAL A 65 -14.58 3.00 1.85
C VAL A 65 -14.00 3.58 0.57
N TRP A 66 -14.47 4.75 0.14
CA TRP A 66 -13.90 5.45 -1.01
C TRP A 66 -12.43 5.81 -0.81
N GLY A 67 -12.07 6.32 0.37
CA GLY A 67 -10.69 6.63 0.76
C GLY A 67 -9.80 5.40 0.66
N VAL A 68 -10.20 4.29 1.29
CA VAL A 68 -9.51 3.00 1.20
C VAL A 68 -9.34 2.56 -0.25
N TYR A 69 -10.38 2.64 -1.08
CA TYR A 69 -10.32 2.28 -2.50
C TYR A 69 -9.25 3.08 -3.25
N VAL A 70 -9.21 4.40 -3.06
CA VAL A 70 -8.22 5.28 -3.68
C VAL A 70 -6.82 4.99 -3.15
N THR A 71 -6.68 4.75 -1.84
CA THR A 71 -5.40 4.41 -1.20
C THR A 71 -4.84 3.10 -1.76
N VAL A 72 -5.66 2.07 -1.94
CA VAL A 72 -5.27 0.80 -2.56
C VAL A 72 -4.75 1.02 -3.98
N GLN A 73 -5.53 1.74 -4.81
CA GLN A 73 -5.13 2.06 -6.19
C GLN A 73 -3.81 2.82 -6.24
N TYR A 74 -3.60 3.76 -5.32
CA TYR A 74 -2.36 4.53 -5.24
C TYR A 74 -1.16 3.62 -4.95
N TYR A 75 -1.29 2.70 -3.97
CA TYR A 75 -0.23 1.75 -3.65
C TYR A 75 0.05 0.77 -4.79
N GLU A 76 -0.98 0.23 -5.45
CA GLU A 76 -0.81 -0.65 -6.61
C GLU A 76 -0.06 0.05 -7.76
N LYS A 77 -0.39 1.33 -8.00
CA LYS A 77 0.32 2.13 -9.01
C LYS A 77 1.79 2.36 -8.66
N GLN A 78 2.11 2.54 -7.38
CA GLN A 78 3.50 2.65 -6.93
C GLN A 78 4.25 1.32 -7.10
N GLU A 79 3.63 0.21 -6.72
CA GLU A 79 4.21 -1.14 -6.82
C GLU A 79 4.53 -1.49 -8.28
N HIS A 80 3.61 -1.23 -9.21
CA HIS A 80 3.89 -1.40 -10.65
C HIS A 80 5.02 -0.50 -11.17
N SER A 81 5.22 0.66 -10.56
CA SER A 81 6.29 1.60 -10.94
C SER A 81 7.64 1.24 -10.32
N SER A 82 7.65 0.67 -9.11
CA SER A 82 8.86 0.23 -8.42
C SER A 82 9.41 -1.07 -9.01
N LEU A 83 8.54 -1.99 -9.45
CA LEU A 83 8.94 -3.20 -10.17
C LEU A 83 9.73 -2.88 -11.45
N LYS A 84 9.41 -1.77 -12.14
CA LYS A 84 10.16 -1.30 -13.31
C LYS A 84 11.55 -0.73 -13.00
N ARG A 85 11.82 -0.38 -11.74
CA ARG A 85 13.07 0.24 -11.28
C ARG A 85 13.80 -0.65 -10.27
N ARG A 86 13.62 -1.97 -10.31
CA ARG A 86 14.51 -2.84 -9.54
C ARG A 86 15.94 -2.57 -10.04
N PRO A 87 16.84 -2.05 -9.19
CA PRO A 87 18.24 -1.94 -9.58
C PRO A 87 18.66 -3.34 -9.97
N TYR A 88 19.23 -3.47 -11.16
CA TYR A 88 19.75 -4.74 -11.63
C TYR A 88 20.81 -5.18 -10.61
N THR A 89 20.52 -6.29 -9.94
CA THR A 89 21.45 -6.96 -9.04
C THR A 89 21.91 -8.19 -9.81
N PRO A 90 23.13 -8.18 -10.37
CA PRO A 90 23.63 -9.32 -11.14
C PRO A 90 23.68 -10.56 -10.25
N SER A 91 23.48 -11.74 -10.84
CA SER A 91 23.63 -12.98 -10.10
C SER A 91 25.10 -13.19 -9.70
N ARG A 92 25.36 -14.05 -8.72
CA ARG A 92 26.74 -14.37 -8.33
C ARG A 92 27.53 -14.98 -9.49
N GLU A 93 26.88 -15.75 -10.36
CA GLU A 93 27.53 -16.30 -11.55
C GLU A 93 27.92 -15.18 -12.54
N GLU A 94 27.02 -14.22 -12.75
CA GLU A 94 27.21 -13.08 -13.67
C GLU A 94 28.28 -12.09 -13.18
N ILE A 95 28.50 -12.00 -11.86
CA ILE A 95 29.61 -11.22 -11.27
C ILE A 95 30.98 -11.89 -11.53
N LEU A 96 30.99 -13.22 -11.63
CA LEU A 96 32.21 -14.01 -11.81
C LEU A 96 32.55 -14.25 -13.29
N GLU A 97 31.60 -13.99 -14.18
CA GLU A 97 31.80 -14.07 -15.61
C GLU A 97 32.63 -12.86 -16.07
N GLU A 98 33.75 -13.13 -16.74
CA GLU A 98 34.60 -12.08 -17.26
C GLU A 98 33.89 -11.40 -18.43
N PRO A 99 33.77 -10.06 -18.43
CA PRO A 99 33.07 -9.36 -19.50
C PRO A 99 33.72 -9.65 -20.86
N ASP A 100 32.89 -9.88 -21.88
CA ASP A 100 33.32 -10.21 -23.25
C ASP A 100 34.37 -9.23 -23.82
N PHE A 101 34.32 -7.95 -23.41
CA PHE A 101 35.29 -6.94 -23.85
C PHE A 101 36.72 -7.16 -23.32
N LEU A 102 36.92 -7.94 -22.26
CA LEU A 102 38.25 -8.34 -21.79
C LEU A 102 38.76 -9.60 -22.49
N GLN A 103 37.85 -10.48 -22.93
CA GLN A 103 38.21 -11.74 -23.62
C GLN A 103 38.69 -11.49 -25.06
N GLU A 104 38.18 -10.45 -25.72
CA GLU A 104 38.62 -10.06 -27.07
C GLU A 104 40.05 -9.50 -27.11
N GLU A 105 40.54 -8.87 -26.03
CA GLU A 105 41.92 -8.37 -25.96
C GLU A 105 42.93 -9.51 -25.75
N GLU A 106 42.60 -10.52 -24.95
CA GLU A 106 43.50 -11.66 -24.67
C GLU A 106 43.61 -12.62 -25.88
N SER A 107 42.54 -12.77 -26.67
CA SER A 107 42.55 -13.61 -27.88
C SER A 107 43.15 -12.92 -29.11
N ALA A 108 43.32 -11.60 -29.09
CA ALA A 108 43.99 -10.83 -30.14
C ALA A 108 45.53 -10.80 -30.00
N GLU A 109 46.06 -11.30 -28.88
CA GLU A 109 47.50 -11.37 -28.58
C GLU A 109 48.14 -12.77 -28.85
N GLU A 110 47.37 -13.75 -29.35
CA GLU A 110 47.89 -15.04 -29.87
C GLU A 110 48.14 -15.07 -31.39
#